data_AF-A0A5K1DIX6-F1
#
_entry.id   AF-A0A5K1DIX6-F1
#
_cell.length_a   1.000
_cell.length_b   1.000
_cell.length_c   1.000
_cell.angle_alpha   90.00
_cell.angle_beta   90.00
_cell.angle_gamma   90.00
#
_symmetry.space_group_name_H-M   'P 1'
#
loop_
_entity.id
_entity.type
_entity.pdbx_description
1 polymer ?
#
loop_
_entity_poly.entity_id
_entity_poly.type
_entity_poly.pdbx_seq_one_letter_code
_entity_poly.pdbx_strand_id
1 'polypeptide(L)'
;HIMIEEGVMRLAIHSLIGNLKEEGQYALKLLLEFSANEHYCTKLAVEKGALLLLSSIAGDTDNPSLANLAEEALKNIEKLEINIQHLAAAGRFQPLLNRLCE
;
A
#
# COMPACT_ATOMS: atom_id res chain seq x y z
N HIS A 1 -21.88 2.30 -5.31
CA HIS A 1 -20.90 2.85 -4.34
C HIS A 1 -19.49 2.30 -4.59
N ILE A 2 -19.31 0.98 -4.68
CA ILE A 2 -18.01 0.30 -4.93
C ILE A 2 -17.18 0.89 -6.09
N MET A 3 -17.79 1.19 -7.24
CA MET A 3 -17.08 1.76 -8.40
C MET A 3 -16.47 3.16 -8.13
N ILE A 4 -17.09 3.96 -7.25
CA ILE A 4 -16.59 5.29 -6.87
C ILE A 4 -15.38 5.12 -5.94
N GLU A 5 -15.50 4.26 -4.94
CA GLU A 5 -14.43 3.99 -3.97
C GLU A 5 -13.18 3.40 -4.65
N GLU A 6 -13.33 2.49 -5.62
CA GLU A 6 -12.20 2.01 -6.44
C GLU A 6 -11.56 3.12 -7.30
N GLY A 7 -12.38 4.04 -7.84
CA GLY A 7 -11.88 5.21 -8.57
C GLY A 7 -11.07 6.15 -7.68
N VAL A 8 -11.56 6.39 -6.47
CA VAL A 8 -10.89 7.21 -5.45
C VAL A 8 -9.58 6.56 -5.00
N MET A 9 -9.56 5.24 -4.80
CA MET A 9 -8.36 4.49 -4.45
C MET A 9 -7.26 4.64 -5.52
N ARG A 10 -7.61 4.49 -6.82
CA ARG A 10 -6.66 4.71 -7.91
C ARG A 10 -6.13 6.13 -7.96
N LEU A 11 -7.00 7.12 -7.77
CA LEU A 11 -6.60 8.52 -7.72
C LEU A 11 -5.61 8.77 -6.58
N ALA A 12 -5.87 8.22 -5.40
CA ALA A 12 -4.97 8.33 -4.25
C ALA A 12 -3.59 7.72 -4.53
N ILE A 13 -3.52 6.55 -5.19
CA ILE A 13 -2.23 5.97 -5.61
C ILE A 13 -1.49 6.89 -6.58
N HIS A 14 -2.19 7.47 -7.56
CA HIS A 14 -1.58 8.41 -8.50
C HIS A 14 -1.08 9.69 -7.82
N SER A 15 -1.78 10.18 -6.80
CA SER A 15 -1.35 11.33 -6.00
C SER A 15 -0.05 11.10 -5.22
N LEU A 16 0.34 9.85 -4.97
CA LEU A 16 1.64 9.53 -4.34
C LEU A 16 2.85 9.87 -5.22
N ILE A 17 2.65 10.00 -6.54
CA ILE A 17 3.69 10.35 -7.51
C ILE A 17 3.86 11.89 -7.56
N GLY A 18 2.96 12.65 -6.94
CA GLY A 18 3.00 14.11 -6.91
C GLY A 18 4.17 14.67 -6.11
N ASN A 19 4.63 15.87 -6.50
CA ASN A 19 5.74 16.56 -5.84
C ASN A 19 5.32 17.32 -4.57
N LEU A 20 4.02 17.41 -4.29
CA LEU A 20 3.49 18.12 -3.13
C LEU A 20 3.44 17.18 -1.91
N LYS A 21 4.30 17.45 -0.91
CA LYS A 21 4.42 16.63 0.30
C LYS A 21 3.09 16.44 1.03
N GLU A 22 2.25 17.47 1.08
CA GLU A 22 0.94 17.42 1.74
C GLU A 22 -0.03 16.49 1.01
N GLU A 23 -0.06 16.53 -0.33
CA GLU A 23 -0.93 15.65 -1.14
C GLU A 23 -0.57 14.18 -0.94
N GLY A 24 0.73 13.85 -0.93
CA GLY A 24 1.20 12.49 -0.65
C GLY A 24 0.80 12.01 0.75
N GLN A 25 0.82 12.91 1.75
CA GLN A 25 0.39 12.58 3.11
C GLN A 25 -1.11 12.27 3.18
N TYR A 26 -1.96 13.09 2.57
CA TYR A 26 -3.40 12.85 2.57
C TYR A 26 -3.77 11.60 1.76
N ALA A 27 -3.10 11.39 0.63
CA ALA A 27 -3.26 10.19 -0.18
C ALA A 27 -2.90 8.92 0.63
N LEU A 28 -1.78 8.92 1.36
CA LEU A 28 -1.41 7.78 2.21
C LEU A 28 -2.40 7.53 3.35
N LYS A 29 -2.91 8.59 4.00
CA LYS A 29 -3.94 8.43 5.04
C LYS A 29 -5.20 7.79 4.49
N LEU A 30 -5.64 8.21 3.31
CA LEU A 30 -6.80 7.63 2.65
C LEU A 30 -6.56 6.17 2.25
N LEU A 31 -5.36 5.84 1.73
CA LEU A 31 -4.99 4.46 1.41
C LEU A 31 -4.89 3.59 2.65
N LEU A 32 -4.43 4.13 3.78
CA LEU A 32 -4.42 3.45 5.07
C LEU A 32 -5.85 3.14 5.54
N GLU A 33 -6.77 4.10 5.44
CA GLU A 33 -8.20 3.89 5.72
C GLU A 33 -8.81 2.80 4.84
N PHE A 34 -8.51 2.81 3.54
CA PHE A 34 -8.93 1.73 2.64
C PHE A 34 -8.34 0.37 3.06
N SER A 35 -7.05 0.32 3.38
CA SER A 35 -6.37 -0.91 3.80
C SER A 35 -6.90 -1.50 5.11
N ALA A 36 -7.71 -0.77 5.88
CA ALA A 36 -8.38 -1.35 7.05
C ALA A 36 -9.47 -2.38 6.66
N ASN A 37 -9.87 -2.45 5.38
CA ASN A 37 -10.86 -3.36 4.86
C ASN A 37 -10.23 -4.37 3.88
N GLU A 38 -10.47 -5.66 4.12
CA GLU A 38 -9.88 -6.76 3.35
C GLU A 38 -10.17 -6.70 1.84
N HIS A 39 -11.37 -6.23 1.45
CA HIS A 39 -11.72 -6.05 0.05
C HIS A 39 -10.76 -5.09 -0.64
N TYR A 40 -10.48 -3.95 0.01
CA TYR A 40 -9.59 -2.94 -0.51
C TYR A 40 -8.12 -3.36 -0.42
N CYS A 41 -7.71 -4.14 0.58
CA CYS A 41 -6.38 -4.75 0.60
C CYS A 41 -6.12 -5.58 -0.65
N THR A 42 -7.08 -6.42 -1.05
CA THR A 42 -6.97 -7.24 -2.26
C THR A 42 -6.91 -6.36 -3.52
N LYS A 43 -7.71 -5.28 -3.57
CA LYS A 43 -7.70 -4.33 -4.68
C LYS A 43 -6.40 -3.56 -4.78
N LEU A 44 -5.85 -3.09 -3.66
CA LEU A 44 -4.55 -2.42 -3.59
C LEU A 44 -3.41 -3.35 -4.03
N ALA A 45 -3.46 -4.63 -3.67
CA ALA A 45 -2.43 -5.59 -4.02
C ALA A 45 -2.33 -5.85 -5.54
N VAL A 46 -3.45 -5.78 -6.26
CA VAL A 46 -3.51 -5.99 -7.71
C VAL A 46 -3.45 -4.69 -8.53
N GLU A 47 -3.60 -3.54 -7.88
CA GLU A 47 -3.56 -2.24 -8.55
C GLU A 47 -2.14 -1.92 -9.03
N LYS A 48 -2.03 -1.44 -10.28
CA LYS A 48 -0.75 -1.39 -10.97
C LYS A 48 0.21 -0.41 -10.28
N GLY A 49 1.35 -0.93 -9.83
CA GLY A 49 2.40 -0.13 -9.22
C GLY A 49 2.13 0.30 -7.78
N ALA A 50 0.95 0.02 -7.22
CA ALA A 50 0.59 0.43 -5.86
C ALA A 50 1.56 -0.13 -4.81
N LEU A 51 1.80 -1.45 -4.83
CA LEU A 51 2.72 -2.09 -3.89
C LEU A 51 4.17 -1.61 -4.04
N LEU A 52 4.61 -1.36 -5.28
CA LEU A 52 5.95 -0.84 -5.53
C LEU A 52 6.11 0.58 -4.97
N LEU A 53 5.14 1.45 -5.22
CA LEU A 53 5.13 2.83 -4.71
C LEU A 53 5.08 2.86 -3.18
N LEU A 54 4.17 2.11 -2.58
CA LEU A 54 4.07 2.00 -1.12
C LEU A 54 5.37 1.46 -0.51
N SER A 55 5.98 0.45 -1.13
CA SER A 55 7.24 -0.12 -0.63
C SER A 55 8.40 0.86 -0.78
N SER A 56 8.43 1.63 -1.86
CA SER A 56 9.41 2.71 -2.06
C SER A 56 9.28 3.79 -1.01
N ILE A 57 8.05 4.21 -0.68
CA ILE A 57 7.79 5.23 0.34
C ILE A 57 8.10 4.70 1.74
N ALA A 58 7.75 3.44 2.04
CA ALA A 58 8.09 2.80 3.31
C ALA A 58 9.61 2.71 3.54
N GLY A 59 10.40 2.63 2.45
CA GLY A 59 11.86 2.67 2.50
C GLY A 59 12.47 4.08 2.50
N ASP A 60 11.67 5.14 2.37
CA ASP A 60 12.17 6.52 2.31
C ASP A 60 12.55 7.05 3.71
N THR A 61 13.85 7.22 3.94
CA THR A 61 14.39 7.74 5.20
C THR A 61 14.24 9.26 5.36
N ASP A 62 14.02 9.99 4.27
CA ASP A 62 13.94 11.45 4.28
C ASP A 62 12.58 11.95 4.78
N ASN A 63 11.55 11.10 4.72
CA ASN A 63 10.20 11.40 5.20
C ASN A 63 9.64 10.30 6.12
N PRO A 64 10.14 10.17 7.38
CA PRO A 64 9.77 9.08 8.29
C PRO A 64 8.26 8.99 8.58
N SER A 65 7.55 10.12 8.56
CA SER A 65 6.09 10.14 8.78
C SER A 65 5.33 9.48 7.64
N LEU A 66 5.74 9.68 6.38
CA LEU A 66 5.15 9.04 5.22
C LEU A 66 5.54 7.57 5.14
N ALA A 67 6.82 7.28 5.45
CA ALA A 67 7.32 5.91 5.51
C ALA A 67 6.51 5.05 6.50
N ASN A 68 6.25 5.57 7.70
CA ASN A 68 5.44 4.86 8.70
C ASN A 68 4.00 4.59 8.24
N LEU A 69 3.35 5.56 7.58
CA LEU A 69 1.99 5.38 7.05
C LEU A 69 1.95 4.33 5.93
N ALA A 70 2.91 4.38 5.02
CA ALA A 70 3.03 3.40 3.94
C ALA A 70 3.30 1.98 4.48
N GLU A 71 4.18 1.88 5.49
CA GLU A 71 4.49 0.64 6.17
C GLU A 71 3.26 0.05 6.87
N GLU A 72 2.45 0.87 7.54
CA GLU A 72 1.22 0.41 8.18
C GLU A 72 0.18 -0.08 7.16
N ALA A 73 0.03 0.61 6.04
CA ALA A 73 -0.84 0.16 4.94
C ALA A 73 -0.38 -1.18 4.36
N LEU A 74 0.93 -1.36 4.15
CA LEU A 74 1.50 -2.64 3.68
C LEU A 74 1.29 -3.78 4.68
N LYS A 75 1.40 -3.50 5.99
CA LYS A 75 1.08 -4.47 7.05
C LYS A 75 -0.39 -4.88 7.08
N ASN A 76 -1.29 -4.01 6.65
CA ASN A 76 -2.69 -4.41 6.50
C ASN A 76 -2.89 -5.31 5.27
N ILE A 77 -2.20 -5.01 4.17
CA ILE A 77 -2.26 -5.81 2.95
C ILE A 77 -1.69 -7.23 3.17
N GLU A 78 -0.59 -7.37 3.91
CA GLU A 78 0.10 -8.66 4.13
C GLU A 78 -0.66 -9.65 5.02
N LYS A 79 -1.67 -9.18 5.78
CA LYS A 79 -2.55 -10.04 6.59
C LYS A 79 -3.30 -11.05 5.72
N LEU A 80 -3.64 -10.68 4.48
CA LEU A 80 -4.35 -11.56 3.56
C LEU A 80 -3.36 -12.44 2.79
N GLU A 81 -3.55 -13.74 2.89
CA GLU A 81 -2.70 -14.73 2.22
C GLU A 81 -2.64 -14.55 0.70
N ILE A 82 -3.77 -14.22 0.09
CA ILE A 82 -3.87 -13.97 -1.35
C ILE A 82 -2.95 -12.84 -1.84
N ASN A 83 -2.56 -11.92 -0.95
CA ASN A 83 -1.71 -10.78 -1.29
C ASN A 83 -0.21 -11.08 -1.20
N ILE A 84 0.20 -12.19 -0.59
CA ILE A 84 1.61 -12.48 -0.32
C ILE A 84 2.42 -12.60 -1.61
N GLN A 85 1.86 -13.24 -2.63
CA GLN A 85 2.52 -13.37 -3.93
C GLN A 85 2.69 -11.99 -4.62
N HIS A 86 1.69 -11.11 -4.49
CA HIS A 86 1.77 -9.75 -5.02
C HIS A 86 2.83 -8.92 -4.29
N LEU A 87 2.94 -9.05 -2.96
CA LEU A 87 3.98 -8.39 -2.16
C LEU A 87 5.38 -8.88 -2.53
N ALA A 88 5.56 -10.18 -2.71
CA ALA A 88 6.82 -10.74 -3.17
C ALA A 88 7.18 -10.25 -4.58
N ALA A 89 6.21 -10.17 -5.50
CA ALA A 89 6.42 -9.62 -6.84
C ALA A 89 6.80 -8.13 -6.82
N ALA A 90 6.40 -7.40 -5.78
CA ALA A 90 6.80 -6.02 -5.53
C ALA A 90 8.14 -5.88 -4.78
N GLY A 91 8.86 -6.98 -4.53
CA GLY A 91 10.17 -6.98 -3.86
C GLY A 91 10.11 -7.07 -2.33
N ARG A 92 8.92 -7.16 -1.74
CA ARG A 92 8.72 -7.24 -0.29
C ARG A 92 8.61 -8.70 0.13
N PHE A 93 9.75 -9.35 0.33
CA PHE A 93 9.83 -10.79 0.60
C PHE A 93 9.58 -11.19 2.06
N GLN A 94 9.72 -10.29 3.02
CA GLN A 94 9.57 -10.61 4.45
C GLN A 94 8.24 -11.33 4.78
N PRO A 95 7.08 -10.92 4.24
CA PRO A 95 5.81 -11.61 4.49
C PRO A 95 5.78 -13.04 3.95
N LEU A 96 6.44 -13.29 2.80
CA LEU A 96 6.57 -14.62 2.24
C LEU A 96 7.50 -15.49 3.09
N LEU A 97 8.65 -14.93 3.52
CA LEU A 97 9.60 -15.63 4.37
C LEU A 97 8.99 -16.02 5.72
N ASN A 98 8.22 -15.13 6.35
CA ASN A 98 7.55 -15.41 7.62
C ASN A 98 6.65 -16.64 7.53
N ARG A 99 5.89 -16.80 6.44
CA ARG A 99 4.99 -17.95 6.23
C ARG A 99 5.69 -19.25 5.86
N LEU A 100 6.89 -19.19 5.30
CA LEU A 100 7.69 -20.37 4.95
C LEU A 100 8.49 -20.91 6.15
N CYS A 101 8.72 -20.07 7.16
CA CYS A 101 9.42 -20.41 8.38
C CYS A 101 8.49 -20.90 9.51
N GLU A 102 7.17 -20.87 9.29
CA GLU A 102 6.14 -21.48 10.14
C GLU A 102 5.93 -22.96 9.79
#